data_AF-A0A382C4K9-F1
#
_entry.id   AF-A0A382C4K9-F1
#
_cell.length_a   1.000
_cell.length_b   1.000
_cell.length_c   1.000
_cell.angle_alpha   90.00
_cell.angle_beta   90.00
_cell.angle_gamma   90.00
#
_symmetry.space_group_name_H-M   'P 1'
#
loop_
_entity.id
_entity.type
_entity.pdbx_description
1 polymer ?
#
loop_
_entity_poly.entity_id
_entity_poly.type
_entity_poly.pdbx_seq_one_letter_code
_entity_poly.pdbx_strand_id
1 'polypeptide(L)'
;MAVRAPLYYDAGNLKEMSSGEVDQIITQAIYQYSIAPSVVLSVVSSGGTVGSITDTRQQAGAMSTHNSSFPSEATTNEPSTVTITYDKIEQTVTSGSAPTDSGKTWPVYRTTGNDIKAMSLEDVKDTFIHPAINKLVEATTTTEQGGTYHINSSSSVSGSTLVDATPIYVNTQADTTAYTGDAAG
;
A
#
# COMPACT_ATOMS: atom_id res chain seq x y z
N MET A 1 -1.90 -4.02 -28.04
CA MET A 1 -2.19 -5.45 -27.88
C MET A 1 -3.62 -5.55 -27.33
N ALA A 2 -4.29 -6.71 -27.29
CA ALA A 2 -5.76 -6.74 -27.26
C ALA A 2 -6.35 -7.67 -26.19
N VAL A 3 -7.40 -7.19 -25.53
CA VAL A 3 -8.29 -8.03 -24.71
C VAL A 3 -8.94 -9.08 -25.60
N ARG A 4 -8.89 -10.35 -25.18
CA ARG A 4 -9.48 -11.48 -25.90
C ARG A 4 -10.68 -12.03 -25.14
N ALA A 5 -11.55 -12.75 -25.86
CA ALA A 5 -12.52 -13.66 -25.27
C ALA A 5 -11.93 -15.08 -25.33
N PRO A 6 -11.38 -15.61 -24.22
CA PRO A 6 -10.86 -16.97 -24.18
C PRO A 6 -11.96 -17.99 -24.43
N LEU A 7 -11.58 -19.17 -24.89
CA LEU A 7 -12.50 -20.29 -25.09
C LEU A 7 -12.43 -21.26 -23.92
N TYR A 8 -13.59 -21.77 -23.52
CA TYR A 8 -13.72 -22.92 -22.65
C TYR A 8 -14.47 -24.04 -23.36
N TYR A 9 -14.23 -25.27 -22.89
CA TYR A 9 -14.91 -26.44 -23.39
C TYR A 9 -16.21 -26.66 -22.61
N ASP A 10 -17.32 -26.77 -23.33
CA ASP A 10 -18.61 -27.13 -22.76
C ASP A 10 -19.35 -28.10 -23.70
N ALA A 11 -19.69 -29.27 -23.15
CA ALA A 11 -20.49 -30.31 -23.81
C ALA A 11 -20.11 -30.57 -25.30
N GLY A 12 -18.81 -30.77 -25.58
CA GLY A 12 -18.33 -31.08 -26.93
C GLY A 12 -17.99 -29.86 -27.80
N ASN A 13 -18.18 -28.65 -27.30
CA ASN A 13 -18.02 -27.42 -28.07
C ASN A 13 -17.09 -26.42 -27.38
N LEU A 14 -16.40 -25.59 -28.17
CA LEU A 14 -15.64 -24.46 -27.66
C LEU A 14 -16.51 -23.20 -27.65
N LYS A 15 -16.73 -22.64 -26.47
CA LYS A 15 -17.52 -21.43 -26.25
C LYS A 15 -16.63 -20.29 -25.79
N GLU A 16 -16.95 -19.08 -26.24
CA GLU A 16 -16.29 -17.87 -25.74
C GLU A 16 -16.76 -17.58 -24.32
N MET A 17 -15.81 -17.28 -23.45
CA MET A 17 -16.10 -16.77 -22.12
C MET A 17 -16.81 -15.43 -22.24
N SER A 18 -17.89 -15.28 -21.49
CA SER A 18 -18.52 -14.01 -21.18
C SER A 18 -17.57 -13.12 -20.36
N SER A 19 -17.87 -11.81 -20.29
CA SER A 19 -17.10 -10.89 -19.45
C SER A 19 -17.11 -11.33 -17.98
N GLY A 20 -18.22 -11.85 -17.47
CA GLY A 20 -18.32 -12.33 -16.08
C GLY A 20 -17.44 -13.56 -15.80
N GLU A 21 -17.28 -14.48 -16.76
CA GLU A 21 -16.37 -15.62 -16.63
C GLU A 21 -14.90 -15.15 -16.66
N VAL A 22 -14.57 -14.14 -17.47
CA VAL A 22 -13.24 -13.51 -17.46
C VAL A 22 -12.98 -12.79 -16.13
N ASP A 23 -13.97 -12.08 -15.58
CA ASP A 23 -13.89 -11.39 -14.28
C ASP A 23 -13.64 -12.37 -13.13
N GLN A 24 -14.16 -13.59 -13.21
CA GLN A 24 -13.85 -14.64 -12.23
C GLN A 24 -12.38 -15.05 -12.29
N ILE A 25 -11.78 -15.14 -13.48
CA ILE A 25 -10.35 -15.44 -13.64
C ILE A 25 -9.49 -14.28 -13.11
N ILE A 26 -9.90 -13.03 -13.37
CA ILE A 26 -9.26 -11.83 -12.83
C ILE A 26 -9.28 -11.87 -11.29
N THR A 27 -10.43 -12.17 -10.70
CA THR A 27 -10.59 -12.31 -9.23
C THR A 27 -9.72 -13.44 -8.69
N GLN A 28 -9.63 -14.56 -9.40
CA GLN A 28 -8.74 -15.66 -9.02
C GLN A 28 -7.26 -15.26 -9.07
N ALA A 29 -6.84 -14.45 -10.04
CA ALA A 29 -5.46 -13.95 -10.10
C ALA A 29 -5.13 -13.06 -8.88
N ILE A 30 -6.06 -12.20 -8.48
CA ILE A 30 -5.95 -11.39 -7.24
C ILE A 30 -5.84 -12.30 -6.02
N TYR A 31 -6.68 -13.33 -5.92
CA TYR A 31 -6.63 -14.27 -4.81
C TYR A 31 -5.28 -14.97 -4.70
N GLN A 32 -4.73 -15.45 -5.83
CA GLN A 32 -3.39 -16.07 -5.82
C GLN A 32 -2.30 -15.09 -5.37
N TYR A 33 -2.37 -13.82 -5.80
CA TYR A 33 -1.46 -12.79 -5.31
C TYR A 33 -1.59 -12.58 -3.80
N SER A 34 -2.82 -12.60 -3.25
CA SER A 34 -3.04 -12.41 -1.81
C SER A 34 -2.44 -13.51 -0.92
N ILE A 35 -2.30 -14.74 -1.43
CA ILE A 35 -1.69 -15.85 -0.70
C ILE A 35 -0.16 -15.72 -0.68
N ALA A 36 0.42 -15.26 -1.78
CA ALA A 36 1.88 -15.17 -1.96
C ALA A 36 2.25 -13.87 -2.69
N PRO A 37 2.16 -12.71 -2.00
CA PRO A 37 2.45 -11.43 -2.62
C PRO A 37 3.95 -11.29 -2.90
N SER A 38 4.30 -10.64 -4.01
CA SER A 38 5.69 -10.34 -4.37
C SER A 38 6.26 -9.16 -3.59
N VAL A 39 5.41 -8.36 -2.95
CA VAL A 39 5.80 -7.23 -2.10
C VAL A 39 5.29 -7.47 -0.69
N VAL A 40 6.20 -7.46 0.28
CA VAL A 40 5.87 -7.63 1.70
C VAL A 40 6.37 -6.41 2.45
N LEU A 41 5.49 -5.81 3.27
CA LEU A 41 5.84 -4.72 4.18
C LEU A 41 5.91 -5.21 5.62
N SER A 42 6.87 -4.68 6.36
CA SER A 42 7.04 -4.92 7.80
C SER A 42 7.37 -3.61 8.53
N VAL A 43 7.19 -3.61 9.85
CA VAL A 43 7.54 -2.47 10.70
C VAL A 43 8.95 -2.66 11.27
N VAL A 44 9.79 -1.64 11.10
CA VAL A 44 11.14 -1.55 11.68
C VAL A 44 11.22 -0.37 12.64
N SER A 45 12.23 -0.35 13.51
CA SER A 45 12.43 0.76 14.44
C SER A 45 12.78 2.07 13.74
N SER A 46 13.60 1.99 12.69
CA SER A 46 14.06 3.08 11.82
C SER A 46 14.78 2.48 10.60
N GLY A 47 15.09 3.30 9.59
CA GLY A 47 15.86 2.92 8.40
C GLY A 47 15.09 2.16 7.32
N GLY A 48 13.76 2.22 7.34
CA GLY A 48 12.88 1.54 6.39
C GLY A 48 13.00 2.07 4.95
N THR A 49 12.74 1.21 3.98
CA THR A 49 12.96 1.47 2.55
C THR A 49 11.80 2.12 1.78
N VAL A 50 10.59 2.24 2.35
CA VAL A 50 9.43 2.85 1.66
C VAL A 50 9.46 4.39 1.68
N GLY A 51 10.35 4.96 2.49
CA GLY A 51 10.51 6.39 2.66
C GLY A 51 10.26 6.84 4.09
N SER A 52 10.28 8.16 4.29
CA SER A 52 10.26 8.76 5.61
C SER A 52 9.24 9.89 5.71
N ILE A 53 8.58 10.01 6.86
CA ILE A 53 7.80 11.19 7.24
C ILE A 53 8.61 11.97 8.28
N THR A 54 8.87 13.25 8.01
CA THR A 54 9.57 14.13 8.95
C THR A 54 8.57 15.05 9.63
N ASP A 55 8.43 14.89 10.95
CA ASP A 55 7.70 15.82 11.81
C ASP A 55 8.66 16.89 12.32
N THR A 56 8.33 18.17 12.11
CA THR A 56 9.14 19.30 12.57
C THR A 56 8.25 20.29 13.30
N ARG A 57 8.63 20.63 14.53
CA ARG A 57 7.84 21.46 15.44
C ARG A 57 8.73 22.36 16.29
N GLN A 58 8.14 23.43 16.83
CA GLN A 58 8.80 24.25 17.84
C GLN A 58 8.53 23.68 19.24
N GLN A 59 9.57 23.65 20.06
CA GLN A 59 9.52 23.34 21.48
C GLN A 59 9.86 24.61 22.26
N ALA A 60 9.08 24.89 23.31
CA ALA A 60 9.33 26.02 24.19
C ALA A 60 10.70 25.88 24.88
N GLY A 61 11.38 27.01 25.07
CA GLY A 61 12.55 27.06 25.95
C GLY A 61 12.15 26.79 27.41
N ALA A 62 13.13 26.43 28.23
CA ALA A 62 12.91 26.25 29.66
C ALA A 62 12.41 27.55 30.32
N MET A 63 11.36 27.44 31.14
CA MET A 63 10.85 28.58 31.90
C MET A 63 11.93 29.10 32.86
N SER A 64 12.22 30.39 32.78
CA SER A 64 13.07 31.09 33.74
C SER A 64 12.22 31.82 34.77
N THR A 65 12.48 31.62 36.06
CA THR A 65 11.82 32.36 37.14
C THR A 65 12.86 32.94 38.08
N HIS A 66 12.56 34.11 38.63
CA HIS A 66 13.40 34.74 39.65
C HIS A 66 12.50 35.37 40.72
N ASN A 67 12.97 35.36 41.97
CA ASN A 67 12.14 35.71 43.13
C ASN A 67 11.91 37.22 43.32
N SER A 68 12.71 38.05 42.65
CA SER A 68 12.77 39.50 42.90
C SER A 68 12.79 40.35 41.63
N SER A 69 12.76 39.74 40.45
CA SER A 69 12.77 40.44 39.16
C SER A 69 12.26 39.56 38.03
N PHE A 70 11.81 40.17 36.93
CA PHE A 70 11.59 39.43 35.69
C PHE A 70 12.94 39.12 35.02
N PRO A 71 13.15 37.89 34.49
CA PRO A 71 14.32 37.58 33.67
C PRO A 71 14.39 38.50 32.45
N SER A 72 15.60 38.92 32.06
CA SER A 72 15.78 39.63 30.79
C SER A 72 15.76 38.64 29.63
N GLU A 73 15.41 39.10 28.44
CA GLU A 73 15.43 38.30 27.19
C GLU A 73 16.75 37.52 27.04
N ALA A 74 17.89 38.16 27.28
CA ALA A 74 19.20 37.52 27.18
C ALA A 74 19.42 36.35 28.15
N THR A 75 18.55 36.17 29.15
CA THR A 75 18.63 35.10 30.16
C THR A 75 17.54 34.04 30.00
N THR A 76 16.59 34.23 29.08
CA THR A 76 15.55 33.25 28.77
C THR A 76 16.00 32.29 27.68
N ASN A 77 15.62 31.03 27.79
CA ASN A 77 15.84 30.06 26.72
C ASN A 77 14.87 30.35 25.56
N GLU A 78 15.42 30.52 24.36
CA GLU A 78 14.64 30.68 23.14
C GLU A 78 13.93 29.36 22.74
N PRO A 79 12.76 29.44 22.08
CA PRO A 79 12.15 28.28 21.45
C PRO A 79 13.10 27.61 20.47
N SER A 80 13.14 26.28 20.49
CA SER A 80 14.00 25.46 19.64
C SER A 80 13.19 24.59 18.69
N THR A 81 13.72 24.31 17.51
CA THR A 81 13.11 23.39 16.56
C THR A 81 13.47 21.94 16.89
N VAL A 82 12.46 21.09 16.96
CA VAL A 82 12.58 19.64 17.12
C VAL A 82 12.14 18.99 15.82
N THR A 83 13.00 18.12 15.30
CA THR A 83 12.71 17.32 14.10
C THR A 83 12.82 15.84 14.43
N ILE A 84 11.78 15.08 14.11
CA ILE A 84 11.71 13.63 14.24
C ILE A 84 11.43 13.05 12.87
N THR A 85 12.21 12.05 12.46
CA THR A 85 11.99 11.33 11.20
C THR A 85 11.47 9.94 11.50
N TYR A 86 10.37 9.58 10.84
CA TYR A 86 9.73 8.28 10.89
C TYR A 86 9.95 7.55 9.56
N ASP A 87 10.88 6.61 9.54
CA ASP A 87 11.21 5.73 8.42
C ASP A 87 11.02 4.28 8.84
N LYS A 88 9.77 3.94 9.19
CA LYS A 88 9.44 2.69 9.90
C LYS A 88 8.89 1.57 9.04
N ILE A 89 8.74 1.77 7.74
CA ILE A 89 8.19 0.76 6.84
C ILE A 89 9.31 0.18 5.98
N GLU A 90 9.58 -1.11 6.18
CA GLU A 90 10.53 -1.87 5.36
C GLU A 90 9.79 -2.65 4.29
N GLN A 91 10.27 -2.58 3.05
CA GLN A 91 9.74 -3.28 1.90
C GLN A 91 10.70 -4.35 1.41
N THR A 92 10.23 -5.59 1.37
CA THR A 92 10.91 -6.68 0.65
C THR A 92 10.18 -6.95 -0.66
N VAL A 93 10.92 -6.95 -1.78
CA VAL A 93 10.39 -7.30 -3.10
C VAL A 93 11.03 -8.60 -3.59
N THR A 94 10.20 -9.59 -3.89
CA THR A 94 10.61 -10.81 -4.55
C THR A 94 10.16 -10.77 -6.00
N SER A 95 11.09 -10.53 -6.93
CA SER A 95 10.77 -10.52 -8.35
C SER A 95 10.47 -11.93 -8.85
N GLY A 96 9.36 -12.08 -9.60
CA GLY A 96 9.10 -13.27 -10.40
C GLY A 96 9.67 -13.13 -11.82
N SER A 97 9.76 -14.26 -12.53
CA SER A 97 9.99 -14.29 -13.98
C SER A 97 8.69 -14.59 -14.71
N ALA A 98 8.53 -14.04 -15.91
CA ALA A 98 7.43 -14.44 -16.78
C ALA A 98 7.49 -15.97 -17.04
N PRO A 99 6.37 -16.70 -16.92
CA PRO A 99 6.36 -18.11 -17.24
C PRO A 99 6.59 -18.32 -18.73
N THR A 100 7.28 -19.41 -19.06
CA THR A 100 7.49 -19.81 -20.46
C THR A 100 6.30 -20.60 -20.96
N ASP A 101 5.88 -20.37 -22.21
CA ASP A 101 4.82 -21.16 -22.82
C ASP A 101 5.33 -22.58 -23.13
N SER A 102 4.60 -23.58 -22.65
CA SER A 102 4.82 -25.00 -22.93
C SER A 102 3.98 -25.50 -24.12
N GLY A 103 3.28 -24.59 -24.81
CA GLY A 103 2.29 -24.86 -25.84
C GLY A 103 0.89 -25.20 -25.28
N LYS A 104 0.77 -25.29 -23.95
CA LYS A 104 -0.51 -25.48 -23.23
C LYS A 104 -0.67 -24.51 -22.06
N THR A 105 0.24 -23.54 -21.92
CA THR A 105 0.23 -22.62 -20.77
C THR A 105 -0.88 -21.59 -20.93
N TRP A 106 -1.13 -21.14 -22.16
CA TRP A 106 -2.04 -20.03 -22.44
C TRP A 106 -3.41 -20.48 -22.96
N PRO A 107 -4.50 -19.78 -22.55
CA PRO A 107 -5.81 -20.02 -23.14
C PRO A 107 -5.81 -19.79 -24.64
N VAL A 108 -6.77 -20.38 -25.33
CA VAL A 108 -7.00 -20.14 -26.76
C VAL A 108 -8.18 -19.19 -26.94
N TYR A 109 -8.18 -18.45 -28.05
CA TYR A 109 -9.30 -17.59 -28.45
C TYR A 109 -9.65 -17.83 -29.91
N ARG A 110 -10.86 -17.46 -30.32
CA ARG A 110 -11.31 -17.51 -31.71
C ARG A 110 -10.91 -16.23 -32.44
N THR A 111 -10.27 -16.34 -33.59
CA THR A 111 -9.92 -15.19 -34.43
C THR A 111 -11.12 -14.74 -35.26
N THR A 112 -11.04 -13.55 -35.88
CA THR A 112 -12.06 -13.06 -36.82
C THR A 112 -12.26 -13.99 -38.02
N GLY A 113 -11.25 -14.80 -38.39
CA GLY A 113 -11.34 -15.82 -39.43
C GLY A 113 -11.95 -17.15 -38.97
N ASN A 114 -12.42 -17.24 -37.72
CA ASN A 114 -12.88 -18.46 -37.04
C ASN A 114 -11.80 -19.51 -36.72
N ASP A 115 -10.52 -19.18 -36.89
CA ASP A 115 -9.42 -20.03 -36.45
C ASP A 115 -9.27 -20.01 -34.93
N ILE A 116 -8.78 -21.11 -34.36
CA ILE A 116 -8.42 -21.17 -32.94
C ILE A 116 -6.94 -20.90 -32.77
N LYS A 117 -6.59 -19.92 -31.94
CA LYS A 117 -5.21 -19.52 -31.69
C LYS A 117 -4.94 -19.41 -30.20
N ALA A 118 -3.76 -19.85 -29.76
CA ALA A 118 -3.27 -19.55 -28.42
C ALA A 118 -3.09 -18.04 -28.24
N MET A 119 -3.51 -17.55 -27.07
CA MET A 119 -3.19 -16.19 -26.63
C MET A 119 -1.67 -16.06 -26.51
N SER A 120 -1.14 -14.90 -26.91
CA SER A 120 0.24 -14.56 -26.55
C SER A 120 0.36 -14.24 -25.06
N LEU A 121 1.58 -14.28 -24.51
CA LEU A 121 1.83 -13.80 -23.13
C LEU A 121 1.28 -12.38 -22.94
N GLU A 122 1.48 -11.56 -23.95
CA GLU A 122 0.94 -10.23 -24.02
C GLU A 122 -0.60 -10.31 -23.91
N ASP A 123 -1.33 -11.05 -24.77
CA ASP A 123 -2.81 -11.09 -24.70
C ASP A 123 -3.31 -11.53 -23.31
N VAL A 124 -2.59 -12.42 -22.63
CA VAL A 124 -2.87 -12.87 -21.25
C VAL A 124 -2.70 -11.73 -20.25
N LYS A 125 -1.65 -10.91 -20.38
CA LYS A 125 -1.45 -9.74 -19.52
C LYS A 125 -2.60 -8.75 -19.67
N ASP A 126 -2.98 -8.40 -20.90
CA ASP A 126 -4.06 -7.43 -21.16
C ASP A 126 -5.44 -7.94 -20.75
N THR A 127 -5.71 -9.24 -20.94
CA THR A 127 -7.03 -9.82 -20.66
C THR A 127 -7.25 -10.08 -19.17
N PHE A 128 -6.20 -10.47 -18.42
CA PHE A 128 -6.37 -10.90 -17.02
C PHE A 128 -5.52 -10.10 -16.03
N ILE A 129 -4.23 -9.92 -16.30
CA ILE A 129 -3.28 -9.44 -15.29
C ILE A 129 -3.37 -7.92 -15.09
N HIS A 130 -3.41 -7.12 -16.16
CA HIS A 130 -3.57 -5.66 -16.04
C HIS A 130 -4.92 -5.29 -15.39
N PRO A 131 -6.06 -5.90 -15.75
CA PRO A 131 -7.31 -5.70 -15.00
C PRO A 131 -7.22 -6.10 -13.53
N ALA A 132 -6.54 -7.20 -13.19
CA ALA A 132 -6.32 -7.61 -11.80
C ALA A 132 -5.50 -6.57 -11.03
N ILE A 133 -4.43 -6.04 -11.63
CA ILE A 133 -3.61 -4.96 -11.05
C ILE A 133 -4.45 -3.70 -10.85
N ASN A 134 -5.26 -3.30 -11.84
CA ASN A 134 -6.13 -2.13 -11.71
C ASN A 134 -7.06 -2.25 -10.50
N LYS A 135 -7.68 -3.42 -10.30
CA LYS A 135 -8.51 -3.70 -9.12
C LYS A 135 -7.68 -3.66 -7.83
N LEU A 136 -6.51 -4.30 -7.80
CA LEU A 136 -5.62 -4.30 -6.62
C LEU A 136 -5.23 -2.89 -6.15
N VAL A 137 -5.06 -1.94 -7.07
CA VAL A 137 -4.62 -0.57 -6.74
C VAL A 137 -5.77 0.42 -6.51
N GLU A 138 -7.03 -0.02 -6.55
CA GLU A 138 -8.14 0.83 -6.18
C GLU A 138 -8.08 1.21 -4.70
N ALA A 139 -8.48 2.43 -4.37
CA ALA A 139 -8.50 2.96 -3.01
C ALA A 139 -9.70 2.43 -2.19
N THR A 140 -9.86 1.10 -2.14
CA THR A 140 -10.88 0.40 -1.36
C THR A 140 -10.23 -0.72 -0.54
N THR A 141 -11.01 -1.42 0.28
CA THR A 141 -10.53 -2.47 1.20
C THR A 141 -11.37 -3.73 1.11
N THR A 142 -11.76 -4.08 -0.13
CA THR A 142 -12.55 -5.28 -0.40
C THR A 142 -11.64 -6.49 -0.56
N THR A 143 -12.22 -7.66 -0.86
CA THR A 143 -11.45 -8.86 -1.23
C THR A 143 -10.58 -8.68 -2.47
N GLU A 144 -10.89 -7.69 -3.33
CA GLU A 144 -10.10 -7.39 -4.53
C GLU A 144 -8.77 -6.68 -4.24
N GLN A 145 -8.54 -6.24 -2.99
CA GLN A 145 -7.28 -5.63 -2.53
C GLN A 145 -6.46 -6.58 -1.64
N GLY A 146 -6.74 -7.88 -1.69
CA GLY A 146 -5.99 -8.89 -0.94
C GLY A 146 -4.49 -8.85 -1.25
N GLY A 147 -3.66 -8.89 -0.20
CA GLY A 147 -2.20 -8.79 -0.34
C GLY A 147 -1.66 -7.37 -0.49
N THR A 148 -2.51 -6.35 -0.39
CA THR A 148 -2.08 -4.94 -0.31
C THR A 148 -2.05 -4.44 1.13
N TYR A 149 -1.50 -3.24 1.32
CA TYR A 149 -1.34 -2.60 2.63
C TYR A 149 -2.03 -1.25 2.66
N HIS A 150 -2.56 -0.90 3.82
CA HIS A 150 -3.08 0.43 4.12
C HIS A 150 -2.60 0.89 5.50
N ILE A 151 -2.75 2.18 5.79
CA ILE A 151 -2.43 2.77 7.09
C ILE A 151 -3.74 3.18 7.76
N ASN A 152 -3.90 2.81 9.04
CA ASN A 152 -5.04 3.20 9.86
C ASN A 152 -4.57 3.55 11.28
N SER A 153 -5.32 4.38 11.99
CA SER A 153 -5.09 4.69 13.41
C SER A 153 -5.74 3.68 14.36
N SER A 154 -6.60 2.80 13.86
CA SER A 154 -7.24 1.73 14.61
C SER A 154 -6.38 0.47 14.59
N SER A 155 -6.33 -0.26 15.71
CA SER A 155 -5.62 -1.54 15.83
C SER A 155 -6.40 -2.74 15.27
N SER A 156 -7.63 -2.51 14.79
CA SER A 156 -8.47 -3.52 14.14
C SER A 156 -9.32 -2.85 13.06
N VAL A 157 -9.25 -3.38 11.85
CA VAL A 157 -10.03 -2.95 10.68
C VAL A 157 -10.64 -4.20 10.06
N SER A 158 -11.95 -4.19 9.84
CA SER A 158 -12.66 -5.34 9.25
C SER A 158 -12.05 -5.74 7.91
N GLY A 159 -11.86 -7.04 7.69
CA GLY A 159 -11.24 -7.57 6.47
C GLY A 159 -9.73 -7.37 6.35
N SER A 160 -9.07 -6.80 7.37
CA SER A 160 -7.63 -6.53 7.35
C SER A 160 -6.90 -7.31 8.46
N THR A 161 -5.63 -7.62 8.22
CA THR A 161 -4.75 -8.23 9.23
C THR A 161 -3.75 -7.18 9.72
N LEU A 162 -3.67 -7.00 11.04
CA LEU A 162 -2.71 -6.09 11.64
C LEU A 162 -1.28 -6.62 11.42
N VAL A 163 -0.42 -5.80 10.82
CA VAL A 163 1.00 -6.15 10.58
C VAL A 163 1.80 -6.04 11.87
N ASP A 164 1.69 -4.90 12.55
CA ASP A 164 2.36 -4.62 13.82
C ASP A 164 1.52 -3.62 14.63
N ALA A 165 1.53 -3.72 15.96
CA ALA A 165 0.83 -2.80 16.84
C ALA A 165 1.63 -1.51 17.13
N THR A 166 2.91 -1.49 16.76
CA THR A 166 3.81 -0.34 16.91
C THR A 166 3.45 0.72 15.87
N PRO A 167 3.13 1.96 16.29
CA PRO A 167 2.87 3.02 15.34
C PRO A 167 4.10 3.31 14.46
N ILE A 168 3.86 3.32 13.14
CA ILE A 168 4.82 3.76 12.13
C ILE A 168 4.96 5.28 12.07
N TYR A 169 3.96 5.99 12.57
CA TYR A 169 3.94 7.44 12.76
C TYR A 169 3.10 7.75 14.00
N VAL A 170 3.58 8.69 14.82
CA VAL A 170 2.82 9.24 15.93
C VAL A 170 2.72 10.74 15.71
N ASN A 171 1.50 11.23 15.56
CA ASN A 171 1.28 12.68 15.58
C ASN A 171 1.47 13.18 17.02
N THR A 172 2.64 13.74 17.29
CA THR A 172 2.87 14.41 18.57
C THR A 172 2.40 15.85 18.47
N GLN A 173 1.21 16.13 18.97
CA GLN A 173 0.76 17.52 19.12
C GLN A 173 1.78 18.33 19.94
N ALA A 174 1.89 19.61 19.63
CA ALA A 174 2.69 20.51 20.44
C ALA A 174 2.10 20.53 21.87
N ASP A 175 2.95 20.31 22.87
CA ASP A 175 2.55 20.50 24.26
C ASP A 175 2.39 22.00 24.52
N THR A 176 1.16 22.50 24.41
CA THR A 176 0.84 23.90 24.61
C THR A 176 0.89 24.32 26.08
N THR A 177 0.92 23.36 27.01
CA THR A 177 1.05 23.67 28.46
C THR A 177 2.43 24.24 28.79
N ALA A 178 3.44 23.92 27.97
CA ALA A 178 4.77 24.54 28.05
C ALA A 178 4.77 26.01 27.57
N TYR A 179 3.73 26.45 26.86
CA TYR A 179 3.57 27.82 26.34
C TYR A 179 2.56 28.66 27.14
N THR A 180 1.73 28.05 28.00
CA THR A 180 0.82 28.77 28.89
C THR A 180 1.60 29.28 30.10
N GLY A 181 2.41 30.30 29.87
CA GLY A 181 2.95 31.14 30.93
C GLY A 181 1.85 32.05 31.45
N ASP A 182 1.10 31.61 32.45
CA ASP A 182 0.30 32.50 33.32
C ASP A 182 1.24 33.31 34.25
N ALA A 183 2.31 33.87 33.67
CA ALA A 183 3.27 34.76 34.29
C ALA A 183 3.12 36.21 33.76
N ALA A 184 2.02 36.48 33.05
CA ALA A 184 1.50 37.83 32.87
C ALA A 184 0.36 38.03 33.89
N GLY A 185 0.75 38.26 35.16
CA GLY A 185 -0.13 38.97 36.08
C GLY A 185 -0.32 40.42 35.63
#